data_AF-A0A970PSM2-F1
#
_entry.id   AF-A0A970PSM2-F1
#
_cell.length_a   1.000
_cell.length_b   1.000
_cell.length_c   1.000
_cell.angle_alpha   90.00
_cell.angle_beta   90.00
_cell.angle_gamma   90.00
#
_symmetry.space_group_name_H-M   'P 1'
#
loop_
_entity.id
_entity.type
_entity.pdbx_description
1 polymer ?
#
loop_
_entity_poly.entity_id
_entity_poly.type
_entity_poly.pdbx_seq_one_letter_code
_entity_poly.pdbx_strand_id
1 'polypeptide(L)'
;MPRNEVFALIDELTLTLQNAKKIPFSGSVMLNQDDAADMLKRIVASYDPSLEQAKKIIANEENIISEAHAAAGQTLSDAQAQAQGVVNEANNYAQQSNANADKYVADTTRQAEEQARAVMADAQARAQQMIEDAKAHADELVSKTTVLARAQAQAQEILEGANQHAAALREQTRQDLGSLLQQVDGNLATQLDNLRMLSQNINAMNGYDNEEPSS
;
A
#
# COMPACT_ATOMS: atom_id res chain seq x y z
N MET A 1 -48.21 -11.90 79.56
CA MET A 1 -49.16 -10.98 80.21
C MET A 1 -48.62 -10.36 81.52
N PRO A 2 -47.39 -9.83 81.61
CA PRO A 2 -46.88 -9.19 82.84
C PRO A 2 -47.32 -7.72 83.00
N ARG A 3 -47.63 -7.04 81.88
CA ARG A 3 -48.00 -5.62 81.87
C ARG A 3 -49.32 -5.30 82.58
N ASN A 4 -50.20 -6.27 82.83
CA ASN A 4 -51.45 -5.99 83.52
C ASN A 4 -51.34 -6.18 85.04
N GLU A 5 -50.40 -6.98 85.51
CA GLU A 5 -50.29 -7.35 86.92
C GLU A 5 -49.51 -6.31 87.73
N VAL A 6 -48.40 -5.77 87.17
CA VAL A 6 -47.65 -4.66 87.79
C VAL A 6 -48.55 -3.44 87.98
N PHE A 7 -49.30 -3.06 86.94
CA PHE A 7 -50.19 -1.89 86.99
C PHE A 7 -51.38 -2.13 87.91
N ALA A 8 -51.95 -3.35 87.93
CA ALA A 8 -52.99 -3.69 88.89
C ALA A 8 -52.51 -3.63 90.35
N LEU A 9 -51.28 -4.08 90.64
CA LEU A 9 -50.68 -4.00 91.98
C LEU A 9 -50.36 -2.55 92.39
N ILE A 10 -49.96 -1.70 91.44
CA ILE A 10 -49.78 -0.26 91.67
C ILE A 10 -51.13 0.41 91.94
N ASP A 11 -52.17 0.05 91.20
CA ASP A 11 -53.53 0.56 91.40
C ASP A 11 -54.10 0.10 92.76
N GLU A 12 -53.85 -1.15 93.16
CA GLU A 12 -54.23 -1.69 94.47
C GLU A 12 -53.50 -0.99 95.63
N LEU A 13 -52.19 -0.74 95.48
CA LEU A 13 -51.41 0.04 96.43
C LEU A 13 -51.94 1.47 96.52
N THR A 14 -52.27 2.08 95.38
CA THR A 14 -52.86 3.43 95.32
C THR A 14 -54.21 3.48 96.03
N LEU A 15 -55.07 2.48 95.82
CA LEU A 15 -56.36 2.37 96.49
C LEU A 15 -56.22 2.17 98.00
N THR A 16 -55.23 1.38 98.42
CA THR A 16 -54.91 1.16 99.84
C THR A 16 -54.44 2.47 100.50
N LEU A 17 -53.60 3.25 99.82
CA LEU A 17 -53.17 4.57 100.27
C LEU A 17 -54.33 5.57 100.39
N GLN A 18 -55.27 5.53 99.45
CA GLN A 18 -56.44 6.42 99.46
C GLN A 18 -57.45 6.09 100.58
N ASN A 19 -57.63 4.80 100.88
CA ASN A 19 -58.57 4.33 101.91
C ASN A 19 -57.94 4.18 103.31
N ALA A 20 -56.64 4.40 103.43
CA ALA A 20 -55.93 4.31 104.68
C ALA A 20 -56.41 5.35 105.72
N LYS A 21 -56.42 4.95 106.99
CA LYS A 21 -56.91 5.80 108.09
C LYS A 21 -56.00 7.02 108.24
N LYS A 22 -56.55 8.22 108.07
CA LYS A 22 -55.81 9.47 108.27
C LYS A 22 -55.50 9.67 109.75
N ILE A 23 -54.28 10.11 110.04
CA ILE A 23 -53.86 10.44 111.40
C ILE A 23 -54.27 11.90 111.68
N PRO A 24 -55.11 12.18 112.70
CA PRO A 24 -55.61 13.51 113.00
C PRO A 24 -54.49 14.53 113.20
N PHE A 25 -54.69 15.75 112.69
CA PHE A 25 -53.71 16.86 112.75
C PHE A 25 -52.39 16.59 111.99
N SER A 26 -52.32 15.57 111.12
CA SER A 26 -51.21 15.33 110.20
C SER A 26 -51.70 15.10 108.76
N GLY A 27 -50.84 15.34 107.77
CA GLY A 27 -51.09 14.97 106.36
C GLY A 27 -50.86 13.49 106.06
N SER A 28 -50.60 12.67 107.08
CA SER A 28 -50.14 11.29 106.92
C SER A 28 -51.29 10.28 107.04
N VAL A 29 -51.13 9.16 106.34
CA VAL A 29 -52.02 8.01 106.42
C VAL A 29 -51.35 6.86 107.16
N MET A 30 -52.13 6.14 107.96
CA MET A 30 -51.66 4.99 108.72
C MET A 30 -51.78 3.72 107.87
N LEU A 31 -50.66 3.06 107.64
CA LEU A 31 -50.56 1.85 106.82
C LEU A 31 -49.98 0.72 107.65
N ASN A 32 -50.38 -0.50 107.30
CA ASN A 32 -49.69 -1.69 107.76
C ASN A 32 -48.38 -1.83 106.97
N GLN A 33 -47.26 -1.80 107.68
CA GLN A 33 -45.94 -1.91 107.08
C GLN A 33 -45.73 -3.24 106.36
N ASP A 34 -46.28 -4.34 106.90
CA ASP A 34 -46.11 -5.67 106.32
C ASP A 34 -46.88 -5.79 104.99
N ASP A 35 -48.14 -5.35 104.97
CA ASP A 35 -48.98 -5.37 103.77
C ASP A 35 -48.40 -4.47 102.66
N ALA A 36 -47.92 -3.27 103.01
CA ALA A 36 -47.30 -2.35 102.07
C ALA A 36 -45.97 -2.90 101.53
N ALA A 37 -45.15 -3.51 102.39
CA ALA A 37 -43.89 -4.13 101.99
C ALA A 37 -44.12 -5.32 101.06
N ASP A 38 -45.13 -6.14 101.32
CA ASP A 38 -45.45 -7.29 100.48
C ASP A 38 -46.05 -6.89 99.13
N MET A 39 -46.89 -5.84 99.07
CA MET A 39 -47.31 -5.25 97.79
C MET A 39 -46.12 -4.73 96.98
N LEU A 40 -45.20 -3.99 97.61
CA LEU A 40 -43.99 -3.49 96.94
C LEU A 40 -43.09 -4.62 96.43
N LYS A 41 -42.90 -5.68 97.22
CA LYS A 41 -42.16 -6.88 96.76
C LYS A 41 -42.84 -7.54 95.56
N ARG A 42 -44.18 -7.64 95.56
CA ARG A 42 -44.94 -8.19 94.43
C ARG A 42 -44.85 -7.31 93.19
N ILE A 43 -44.85 -5.98 93.32
CA ILE A 43 -44.63 -5.04 92.20
C ILE A 43 -43.22 -5.23 91.62
N VAL A 44 -42.19 -5.31 92.47
CA VAL A 44 -40.81 -5.52 92.03
C VAL A 44 -40.63 -6.91 91.41
N ALA A 45 -41.28 -7.94 91.94
CA ALA A 45 -41.21 -9.31 91.41
C ALA A 45 -42.01 -9.50 90.11
N SER A 46 -43.06 -8.70 89.89
CA SER A 46 -43.86 -8.72 88.65
C SER A 46 -43.25 -7.87 87.53
N TYR A 47 -42.26 -7.01 87.84
CA TYR A 47 -41.48 -6.31 86.84
C TYR A 47 -40.71 -7.32 85.97
N ASP A 48 -40.94 -7.28 84.65
CA ASP A 48 -40.31 -8.20 83.72
C ASP A 48 -38.86 -7.74 83.41
N PRO A 49 -37.83 -8.50 83.84
CA PRO A 49 -36.44 -8.15 83.55
C PRO A 49 -36.12 -8.21 82.05
N SER A 50 -36.96 -8.85 81.22
CA SER A 50 -36.80 -8.93 79.77
C SER A 50 -36.93 -7.57 79.07
N LEU A 51 -37.61 -6.58 79.68
CA LEU A 51 -37.76 -5.24 79.12
C LEU A 51 -36.43 -4.47 79.05
N GLU A 52 -35.55 -4.66 80.03
CA GLU A 52 -34.22 -4.05 80.03
C GLU A 52 -33.30 -4.72 78.99
N GLN A 53 -33.44 -6.03 78.81
CA GLN A 53 -32.78 -6.75 77.72
C GLN A 53 -33.30 -6.30 76.35
N ALA A 54 -34.62 -6.11 76.20
CA ALA A 54 -35.21 -5.62 74.95
C ALA A 54 -34.69 -4.23 74.57
N LYS A 55 -34.56 -3.30 75.54
CA LYS A 55 -33.94 -1.99 75.30
C LYS A 55 -32.49 -2.10 74.81
N LYS A 56 -31.70 -2.98 75.41
CA LYS A 56 -30.32 -3.23 74.96
C LYS A 56 -30.26 -3.82 73.56
N ILE A 57 -31.18 -4.73 73.22
CA ILE A 57 -31.27 -5.31 71.87
C ILE A 57 -31.62 -4.22 70.85
N ILE A 58 -32.60 -3.37 71.13
CA ILE A 58 -33.00 -2.26 70.22
C ILE A 58 -31.82 -1.29 70.00
N ALA A 59 -31.15 -0.88 71.08
CA ALA A 59 -29.98 0.01 70.96
C ALA A 59 -28.84 -0.65 70.17
N ASN A 60 -28.64 -1.95 70.34
CA ASN A 60 -27.66 -2.71 69.56
C ASN A 60 -28.07 -2.84 68.08
N GLU A 61 -29.36 -3.03 67.80
CA GLU A 61 -29.92 -3.09 66.45
C GLU A 61 -29.75 -1.76 65.72
N GLU A 62 -30.03 -0.63 66.37
CA GLU A 62 -29.79 0.70 65.80
C GLU A 62 -28.31 0.91 65.45
N ASN A 63 -27.39 0.48 66.31
CA ASN A 63 -25.94 0.55 66.03
C ASN A 63 -25.55 -0.34 64.84
N ILE A 64 -26.03 -1.59 64.81
CA ILE A 64 -25.76 -2.53 63.71
C ILE A 64 -26.26 -1.97 62.38
N ILE A 65 -27.46 -1.39 62.34
CA ILE A 65 -28.03 -0.80 61.12
C ILE A 65 -27.19 0.40 60.66
N SER A 66 -26.79 1.27 61.59
CA SER A 66 -25.94 2.42 61.30
C SER A 66 -24.58 1.99 60.72
N GLU A 67 -23.92 1.01 61.34
CA GLU A 67 -22.66 0.45 60.86
C GLU A 67 -22.82 -0.23 59.50
N ALA A 68 -23.90 -0.98 59.28
CA ALA A 68 -24.19 -1.60 58.00
C ALA A 68 -24.40 -0.57 56.89
N HIS A 69 -25.10 0.54 57.16
CA HIS A 69 -25.26 1.64 56.22
C HIS A 69 -23.94 2.35 55.93
N ALA A 70 -23.10 2.60 56.95
CA ALA A 70 -21.79 3.20 56.78
C ALA A 70 -20.87 2.29 55.92
N ALA A 71 -20.84 0.99 56.22
CA ALA A 71 -20.06 0.01 55.46
C ALA A 71 -20.55 -0.10 54.01
N ALA A 72 -21.86 -0.10 53.78
CA ALA A 72 -22.45 -0.11 52.44
C ALA A 72 -22.09 1.17 51.66
N GLY A 73 -22.17 2.33 52.30
CA GLY A 73 -21.79 3.62 51.71
C GLY A 73 -20.31 3.65 51.32
N GLN A 74 -19.43 3.16 52.20
CA GLN A 74 -18.01 3.05 51.92
C GLN A 74 -17.74 2.11 50.74
N THR A 75 -18.38 0.93 50.74
CA THR A 75 -18.23 -0.06 49.66
C THR A 75 -18.66 0.52 48.31
N LEU A 76 -19.77 1.27 48.27
CA LEU A 76 -20.24 1.93 47.05
C LEU A 76 -19.26 3.00 46.57
N SER A 77 -18.72 3.81 47.48
CA SER A 77 -17.72 4.83 47.17
C SER A 77 -16.45 4.21 46.58
N ASP A 78 -15.95 3.14 47.20
CA ASP A 78 -14.73 2.44 46.75
C ASP A 78 -14.96 1.78 45.39
N ALA A 79 -16.12 1.13 45.19
CA ALA A 79 -16.50 0.54 43.91
C ALA A 79 -16.61 1.60 42.81
N GLN A 80 -17.19 2.78 43.10
CA GLN A 80 -17.27 3.89 42.15
C GLN A 80 -15.88 4.44 41.81
N ALA A 81 -15.01 4.63 42.80
CA ALA A 81 -13.65 5.10 42.58
C ALA A 81 -12.85 4.11 41.71
N GLN A 82 -12.97 2.81 42.00
CA GLN A 82 -12.33 1.76 41.21
C GLN A 82 -12.88 1.72 39.77
N ALA A 83 -14.20 1.79 39.60
CA ALA A 83 -14.83 1.82 38.28
C ALA A 83 -14.35 3.02 37.46
N GLN A 84 -14.29 4.21 38.07
CA GLN A 84 -13.78 5.41 37.40
C GLN A 84 -12.30 5.26 37.03
N GLY A 85 -11.50 4.63 37.90
CA GLY A 85 -10.10 4.31 37.62
C GLY A 85 -9.93 3.43 36.37
N VAL A 86 -10.70 2.34 36.29
CA VAL A 86 -10.69 1.42 35.14
C VAL A 86 -11.13 2.12 33.86
N VAL A 87 -12.17 2.95 33.91
CA VAL A 87 -12.64 3.71 32.74
C VAL A 87 -11.58 4.71 32.27
N ASN A 88 -10.91 5.41 33.19
CA ASN A 88 -9.85 6.35 32.85
C ASN A 88 -8.64 5.64 32.23
N GLU A 89 -8.22 4.51 32.80
CA GLU A 89 -7.13 3.70 32.28
C GLU A 89 -7.46 3.15 30.88
N ALA A 90 -8.67 2.61 30.70
CA ALA A 90 -9.14 2.12 29.40
C ALA A 90 -9.19 3.23 28.35
N ASN A 91 -9.66 4.44 28.71
CA ASN A 91 -9.66 5.59 27.82
C ASN A 91 -8.25 6.03 27.44
N ASN A 92 -7.33 6.11 28.40
CA ASN A 92 -5.93 6.46 28.13
C ASN A 92 -5.26 5.42 27.23
N TYR A 93 -5.48 4.13 27.51
CA TYR A 93 -4.98 3.04 26.68
C TYR A 93 -5.55 3.12 25.26
N ALA A 94 -6.86 3.34 25.10
CA ALA A 94 -7.50 3.47 23.80
C ALA A 94 -6.97 4.69 23.02
N GLN A 95 -6.80 5.84 23.68
CA GLN A 95 -6.21 7.03 23.06
C GLN A 95 -4.78 6.77 22.59
N GLN A 96 -3.96 6.14 23.43
CA GLN A 96 -2.58 5.80 23.06
C GLN A 96 -2.54 4.77 21.93
N SER A 97 -3.43 3.78 21.95
CA SER A 97 -3.54 2.78 20.89
C SER A 97 -3.95 3.41 19.56
N ASN A 98 -4.94 4.31 19.56
CA ASN A 98 -5.34 5.07 18.39
C ASN A 98 -4.20 5.96 17.87
N ALA A 99 -3.51 6.68 18.74
CA ALA A 99 -2.36 7.51 18.33
C ALA A 99 -1.22 6.68 17.71
N ASN A 100 -0.97 5.48 18.26
CA ASN A 100 0.01 4.55 17.70
C ASN A 100 -0.45 4.00 16.34
N ALA A 101 -1.73 3.67 16.19
CA ALA A 101 -2.31 3.21 14.94
C ALA A 101 -2.23 4.29 13.86
N ASP A 102 -2.58 5.54 14.19
CA ASP A 102 -2.50 6.70 13.29
C ASP A 102 -1.05 6.92 12.82
N LYS A 103 -0.08 6.83 13.74
CA LYS A 103 1.34 6.92 13.41
C LYS A 103 1.78 5.78 12.48
N TYR A 104 1.36 4.55 12.76
CA TYR A 104 1.68 3.40 11.93
C TYR A 104 1.13 3.55 10.51
N VAL A 105 -0.12 4.01 10.38
CA VAL A 105 -0.73 4.29 9.07
C VAL A 105 0.04 5.38 8.35
N ALA A 106 0.34 6.50 9.01
CA ALA A 106 1.10 7.60 8.39
C ALA A 106 2.49 7.16 7.92
N ASP A 107 3.23 6.41 8.73
CA ASP A 107 4.55 5.89 8.36
C ASP A 107 4.46 4.89 7.20
N THR A 108 3.46 4.00 7.21
CA THR A 108 3.25 3.01 6.14
C THR A 108 2.88 3.70 4.83
N THR A 109 1.96 4.68 4.86
CA THR A 109 1.57 5.46 3.68
C THR A 109 2.77 6.24 3.13
N ARG A 110 3.55 6.89 4.00
CA ARG A 110 4.75 7.62 3.57
C ARG A 110 5.76 6.70 2.88
N GLN A 111 6.04 5.54 3.46
CA GLN A 111 6.95 4.56 2.85
C GLN A 111 6.42 4.05 1.50
N ALA A 112 5.12 3.75 1.41
CA ALA A 112 4.50 3.31 0.16
C ALA A 112 4.58 4.39 -0.92
N GLU A 113 4.35 5.66 -0.57
CA GLU A 113 4.48 6.78 -1.51
C GLU A 113 5.93 7.01 -1.96
N GLU A 114 6.89 6.94 -1.04
CA GLU A 114 8.33 7.04 -1.37
C GLU A 114 8.76 5.91 -2.32
N GLN A 115 8.36 4.67 -2.03
CA GLN A 115 8.63 3.51 -2.89
C GLN A 115 7.96 3.65 -4.26
N ALA A 116 6.69 4.04 -4.30
CA ALA A 116 5.97 4.25 -5.56
C ALA A 116 6.63 5.32 -6.42
N ARG A 117 7.05 6.44 -5.82
CA ARG A 117 7.81 7.49 -6.51
C ARG A 117 9.14 6.98 -7.05
N ALA A 118 9.88 6.20 -6.26
CA ALA A 118 11.15 5.63 -6.70
C ALA A 118 10.99 4.68 -7.90
N VAL A 119 9.98 3.80 -7.84
CA VAL A 119 9.67 2.87 -8.95
C VAL A 119 9.25 3.63 -10.21
N MET A 120 8.41 4.66 -10.07
CA MET A 120 7.99 5.48 -11.22
C MET A 120 9.16 6.25 -11.83
N ALA A 121 10.05 6.80 -11.01
CA ALA A 121 11.24 7.48 -11.49
C ALA A 121 12.21 6.53 -12.22
N ASP A 122 12.45 5.34 -11.67
CA ASP A 122 13.27 4.30 -12.32
C ASP A 122 12.65 3.84 -13.64
N ALA A 123 11.33 3.59 -13.66
CA ALA A 123 10.62 3.21 -14.86
C ALA A 123 10.69 4.29 -15.95
N GLN A 124 10.53 5.57 -15.58
CA GLN A 124 10.67 6.70 -16.51
C GLN A 124 12.10 6.80 -17.06
N ALA A 125 13.12 6.65 -16.22
CA ALA A 125 14.52 6.68 -16.65
C ALA A 125 14.82 5.54 -17.64
N ARG A 126 14.38 4.31 -17.34
CA ARG A 126 14.54 3.17 -18.25
C ARG A 126 13.79 3.34 -19.56
N ALA A 127 12.57 3.88 -19.52
CA ALA A 127 11.79 4.14 -20.72
C ALA A 127 12.48 5.18 -21.61
N GLN A 128 13.02 6.24 -21.02
CA GLN A 128 13.77 7.26 -21.74
C GLN A 128 15.04 6.67 -22.39
N GLN A 129 15.80 5.88 -21.63
CA GLN A 129 16.98 5.21 -22.15
C GLN A 129 16.63 4.26 -23.30
N MET A 130 15.56 3.48 -23.19
CA MET A 130 15.12 2.58 -24.25
C MET A 130 14.74 3.34 -25.54
N ILE A 131 14.08 4.50 -25.40
CA ILE A 131 13.76 5.36 -26.55
C ILE A 131 15.04 5.90 -27.20
N GLU A 132 16.02 6.31 -26.40
CA GLU A 132 17.31 6.79 -26.90
C GLU A 132 18.08 5.69 -27.63
N ASP A 133 18.18 4.50 -27.04
CA ASP A 133 18.84 3.34 -27.64
C ASP A 133 18.15 2.92 -28.95
N ALA A 134 16.81 2.90 -28.96
CA ALA A 134 16.03 2.56 -30.16
C ALA A 134 16.23 3.58 -31.29
N LYS A 135 16.30 4.88 -30.96
CA LYS A 135 16.60 5.94 -31.94
C LYS A 135 18.01 5.78 -32.50
N ALA A 136 19.01 5.55 -31.64
CA ALA A 136 20.39 5.35 -32.08
C ALA A 136 20.51 4.14 -33.02
N HIS A 137 19.83 3.03 -32.71
CA HIS A 137 19.80 1.86 -33.59
C HIS A 137 19.09 2.12 -34.92
N ALA A 138 17.98 2.87 -34.90
CA ALA A 138 17.27 3.25 -36.11
C ALA A 138 18.15 4.11 -37.03
N ASP A 139 18.84 5.12 -36.48
CA ASP A 139 19.76 5.99 -37.22
C ASP A 139 20.92 5.18 -37.83
N GLU A 140 21.46 4.21 -37.09
CA GLU A 140 22.50 3.32 -37.58
C GLU A 140 22.01 2.47 -38.77
N LEU A 141 20.82 1.88 -38.66
CA LEU A 141 20.23 1.07 -39.74
C LEU A 141 19.98 1.90 -41.00
N VAL A 142 19.43 3.12 -40.86
CA VAL A 142 19.22 4.04 -41.98
C VAL A 142 20.54 4.40 -42.65
N SER A 143 21.58 4.68 -41.87
CA SER A 143 22.92 4.96 -42.39
C SER A 143 23.47 3.77 -43.19
N LYS A 144 23.41 2.56 -42.63
CA LYS A 144 23.84 1.32 -43.30
C LYS A 144 23.10 1.09 -44.62
N THR A 145 21.77 1.22 -44.62
CA THR A 145 20.96 1.05 -45.82
C THR A 145 21.28 2.10 -46.89
N THR A 146 21.48 3.35 -46.49
CA THR A 146 21.83 4.44 -47.41
C THR A 146 23.18 4.22 -48.08
N VAL A 147 24.18 3.75 -47.32
CA VAL A 147 25.51 3.42 -47.86
C VAL A 147 25.41 2.26 -48.85
N LEU A 148 24.66 1.20 -48.53
CA LEU A 148 24.46 0.06 -49.43
C LEU A 148 23.74 0.47 -50.72
N ALA A 149 22.67 1.26 -50.62
CA ALA A 149 21.92 1.75 -51.79
C ALA A 149 22.83 2.59 -52.70
N ARG A 150 23.65 3.48 -52.14
CA ARG A 150 24.61 4.28 -52.90
C ARG A 150 25.69 3.42 -53.56
N ALA A 151 26.23 2.43 -52.84
CA ALA A 151 27.24 1.52 -53.37
C ALA A 151 26.67 0.68 -54.53
N GLN A 152 25.43 0.22 -54.42
CA GLN A 152 24.74 -0.51 -55.51
C GLN A 152 24.52 0.37 -56.74
N ALA A 153 24.04 1.61 -56.55
CA ALA A 153 23.86 2.55 -57.65
C ALA A 153 25.18 2.82 -58.39
N GLN A 154 26.27 3.06 -57.64
CA GLN A 154 27.61 3.24 -58.22
C GLN A 154 28.10 2.00 -58.97
N ALA A 155 27.90 0.80 -58.41
CA ALA A 155 28.28 -0.44 -59.07
C ALA A 155 27.52 -0.63 -60.39
N GLN A 156 26.22 -0.31 -60.42
CA GLN A 156 25.41 -0.41 -61.62
C GLN A 156 25.84 0.60 -62.70
N GLU A 157 26.12 1.84 -62.33
CA GLU A 157 26.65 2.85 -63.24
C GLU A 157 28.00 2.44 -63.84
N ILE A 158 28.91 1.88 -63.02
CA ILE A 158 30.20 1.35 -63.50
C ILE A 158 29.98 0.20 -64.49
N LEU A 159 29.08 -0.73 -64.20
CA LEU A 159 28.77 -1.84 -65.09
C LEU A 159 28.16 -1.37 -66.41
N GLU A 160 27.24 -0.42 -66.36
CA GLU A 160 26.64 0.18 -67.56
C GLU A 160 27.70 0.91 -68.40
N GLY A 161 28.54 1.73 -67.77
CA GLY A 161 29.64 2.42 -68.43
C GLY A 161 30.66 1.45 -69.04
N ALA A 162 31.03 0.38 -68.32
CA ALA A 162 31.93 -0.65 -68.82
C ALA A 162 31.32 -1.41 -70.02
N ASN A 163 30.02 -1.72 -69.98
CA ASN A 163 29.31 -2.35 -71.10
C ASN A 163 29.23 -1.44 -72.32
N GLN A 164 28.92 -0.16 -72.13
CA GLN A 164 28.91 0.84 -73.20
C GLN A 164 30.31 1.01 -73.81
N HIS A 165 31.35 1.11 -72.97
CA HIS A 165 32.73 1.22 -73.44
C HIS A 165 33.19 -0.02 -74.21
N ALA A 166 32.86 -1.22 -73.71
CA ALA A 166 33.13 -2.47 -74.41
C ALA A 166 32.39 -2.57 -75.75
N ALA A 167 31.13 -2.11 -75.81
CA ALA A 167 30.36 -2.06 -77.05
C ALA A 167 30.96 -1.07 -78.05
N ALA A 168 31.32 0.14 -77.60
CA ALA A 168 31.97 1.15 -78.42
C ALA A 168 33.32 0.67 -78.95
N LEU A 169 34.14 0.05 -78.11
CA LEU A 169 35.43 -0.52 -78.50
C LEU A 169 35.26 -1.64 -79.54
N ARG A 170 34.26 -2.51 -79.37
CA ARG A 170 33.95 -3.57 -80.35
C ARG A 170 33.54 -2.99 -81.71
N GLU A 171 32.70 -1.97 -81.70
CA GLU A 171 32.25 -1.30 -82.92
C GLU A 171 33.42 -0.58 -83.61
N GLN A 172 34.25 0.15 -82.86
CA GLN A 172 35.45 0.78 -83.37
C GLN A 172 36.42 -0.25 -83.97
N THR A 173 36.70 -1.34 -83.25
CA THR A 173 37.57 -2.41 -83.75
C THR A 173 37.02 -3.02 -85.04
N ARG A 174 35.69 -3.18 -85.14
CA ARG A 174 35.04 -3.66 -86.36
C ARG A 174 35.22 -2.70 -87.54
N GLN A 175 35.10 -1.39 -87.29
CA GLN A 175 35.32 -0.35 -88.30
C GLN A 175 36.78 -0.31 -88.75
N ASP A 176 37.73 -0.34 -87.80
CA ASP A 176 39.17 -0.36 -88.07
C ASP A 176 39.56 -1.60 -88.90
N LEU A 177 39.06 -2.78 -88.53
CA LEU A 177 39.28 -4.01 -89.29
C LEU A 177 38.69 -3.92 -90.71
N GLY A 178 37.50 -3.33 -90.85
CA GLY A 178 36.89 -3.08 -92.16
C GLY A 178 37.75 -2.16 -93.04
N SER A 179 38.26 -1.07 -92.48
CA SER A 179 39.17 -0.14 -93.17
C SER A 179 40.47 -0.82 -93.58
N LEU A 180 41.09 -1.60 -92.69
CA LEU A 180 42.32 -2.34 -92.99
C LEU A 180 42.10 -3.37 -94.11
N LEU A 181 40.99 -4.13 -94.07
CA LEU A 181 40.65 -5.09 -95.13
C LEU A 181 40.44 -4.39 -96.47
N GLN A 182 39.73 -3.25 -96.49
CA GLN A 182 39.53 -2.47 -97.72
C GLN A 182 40.85 -1.92 -98.27
N GLN A 183 41.77 -1.48 -97.40
CA GLN A 183 43.09 -1.01 -97.80
C GLN A 183 43.96 -2.14 -98.39
N VAL A 184 43.92 -3.33 -97.77
CA VAL A 184 44.61 -4.53 -98.29
C VAL A 184 44.05 -4.92 -99.65
N ASP A 185 42.72 -4.93 -99.81
CA ASP A 185 42.06 -5.25 -101.09
C ASP A 185 42.42 -4.23 -102.18
N GLY A 186 42.42 -2.93 -101.87
CA GLY A 186 42.85 -1.87 -102.78
C GLY A 186 44.33 -1.99 -103.20
N ASN A 187 45.21 -2.34 -102.26
CA ASN A 187 46.63 -2.57 -102.54
C ASN A 187 46.83 -3.80 -103.44
N LEU A 188 46.12 -4.90 -103.16
CA LEU A 188 46.13 -6.13 -103.99
C LEU A 188 45.61 -5.85 -105.40
N ALA A 189 44.51 -5.11 -105.53
CA ALA A 189 43.96 -4.71 -106.82
C ALA A 189 44.97 -3.90 -107.64
N THR A 190 45.66 -2.94 -107.01
CA THR A 190 46.70 -2.13 -107.64
C THR A 190 47.90 -3.00 -108.07
N GLN A 191 48.35 -3.93 -107.23
CA GLN A 191 49.44 -4.85 -107.59
C GLN A 191 49.06 -5.79 -108.75
N LEU A 192 47.83 -6.29 -108.76
CA LEU A 192 47.31 -7.11 -109.86
C LEU A 192 47.25 -6.33 -111.17
N ASP A 193 46.86 -5.06 -111.12
CA ASP A 193 46.84 -4.19 -112.30
C ASP A 193 48.25 -3.93 -112.84
N ASN A 194 49.21 -3.67 -111.94
CA ASN A 194 50.63 -3.57 -112.30
C ASN A 194 51.16 -4.85 -112.95
N LEU A 195 50.80 -6.03 -112.42
CA LEU A 195 51.19 -7.32 -113.02
C LEU A 195 50.54 -7.54 -114.39
N ARG A 196 49.28 -7.11 -114.59
CA ARG A 196 48.63 -7.15 -115.91
C ARG A 196 49.31 -6.23 -116.90
N MET A 197 49.65 -5.01 -116.50
CA MET A 197 50.42 -4.08 -117.33
C MET A 197 51.79 -4.65 -117.68
N LEU A 198 52.49 -5.27 -116.72
CA LEU A 198 53.77 -5.93 -116.97
C LEU A 198 53.62 -7.11 -117.95
N SER A 199 52.59 -7.95 -117.77
CA SER A 199 52.29 -9.05 -118.69
C SER A 199 51.93 -8.55 -120.10
N GLN A 200 51.17 -7.46 -120.22
CA GLN A 200 50.89 -6.82 -121.51
C GLN A 200 52.15 -6.25 -122.15
N ASN A 201 53.03 -5.61 -121.37
CA ASN A 201 54.32 -5.12 -121.87
C ASN A 201 55.23 -6.27 -122.32
N ILE A 202 55.28 -7.39 -121.58
CA ILE A 202 56.05 -8.58 -121.97
C ILE A 202 55.44 -9.22 -123.23
N ASN A 203 54.12 -9.32 -123.34
CA ASN A 203 53.47 -9.82 -124.57
C ASN A 203 53.66 -8.86 -125.75
N ALA A 204 53.68 -7.55 -125.51
CA ALA A 204 54.03 -6.56 -126.53
C ALA A 204 55.50 -6.70 -126.95
N MET A 205 56.43 -6.97 -126.03
CA MET A 205 57.84 -7.22 -126.34
C MET A 205 58.06 -8.56 -127.08
N ASN A 206 57.33 -9.62 -126.73
CA ASN A 206 57.40 -10.92 -127.43
C ASN A 206 56.69 -10.91 -128.79
N GLY A 207 55.78 -9.95 -129.05
CA GLY A 207 55.13 -9.77 -130.34
C GLY A 207 56.00 -9.09 -131.40
N TYR A 208 57.13 -8.47 -131.00
CA TYR A 208 58.06 -7.81 -131.93
C TYR A 208 59.24 -8.69 -132.37
N ASP A 209 59.36 -9.92 -131.86
CA ASP A 209 60.51 -10.80 -132.13
C ASP A 209 60.18 -12.08 -132.92
N ASN A 210 59.01 -12.15 -133.56
CA ASN A 210 58.69 -13.25 -134.50
C ASN A 210 57.82 -12.81 -135.69
N GLU A 211 58.24 -11.74 -136.39
CA GLU A 211 58.01 -11.62 -137.84
C GLU A 211 59.26 -10.98 -138.49
N GLU A 212 60.23 -11.82 -138.89
CA GLU A 212 61.11 -11.51 -140.02
C GLU A 212 60.72 -12.40 -141.23
N PRO A 213 60.77 -11.87 -142.47
CA PRO A 213 60.19 -12.51 -143.64
C PRO A 213 61.18 -13.36 -144.48
N SER A 214 60.60 -14.41 -145.08
CA SER A 214 60.86 -14.99 -146.41
C SER A 214 62.08 -15.91 -146.68
N SER A 215 61.79 -17.21 -146.83
CA SER A 215 62.07 -18.05 -148.02
C SER A 215 61.22 -19.32 -148.00
#